data_AF-A0A9P0CHC3-F1
#
_entry.id   AF-A0A9P0CHC3-F1
#
_cell.length_a   1.000
_cell.length_b   1.000
_cell.length_c   1.000
_cell.angle_alpha   90.00
_cell.angle_beta   90.00
_cell.angle_gamma   90.00
#
_symmetry.space_group_name_H-M   'P 1'
#
loop_
_entity.id
_entity.type
_entity.pdbx_description
1 polymer ?
#
loop_
_entity_poly.entity_id
_entity_poly.type
_entity_poly.pdbx_seq_one_letter_code
_entity_poly.pdbx_strand_id
1 'polypeptide(L)'
;MDQDNKPKVDPGWNDPPMLNYNPSNPPPKSRIGNKRVAFPLNGTISPASATPELHPSAPPLPVPDFTNEHTKEHLEKLFSSDKSRKNFHQIWDSDLPDEFKKSLRLMAECLVKNNRLGAEIHKQELLTVHKKLCENWLKDVKF
;
A
#
# COMPACT_ATOMS: atom_id res chain seq x y z
N MET A 1 53.78 16.82 1.52
CA MET A 1 52.52 16.66 0.75
C MET A 1 52.26 15.17 0.74
N ASP A 2 51.70 14.69 1.85
CA ASP A 2 51.67 13.28 2.20
C ASP A 2 50.28 12.76 1.83
N GLN A 3 50.24 11.91 0.80
CA GLN A 3 49.01 11.29 0.32
C GLN A 3 48.63 10.13 1.25
N ASP A 4 47.55 10.33 2.01
CA ASP A 4 46.87 9.36 2.86
C ASP A 4 46.27 8.23 1.98
N ASN A 5 47.01 7.13 1.83
CA ASN A 5 46.56 5.93 1.14
C ASN A 5 45.87 5.00 2.15
N LYS A 6 44.59 5.27 2.45
CA LYS A 6 43.75 4.34 3.21
C LYS A 6 43.13 3.30 2.27
N PRO A 7 43.40 1.99 2.44
CA PRO A 7 42.63 0.98 1.73
C PRO A 7 41.17 1.08 2.18
N LYS A 8 40.25 1.19 1.20
CA LYS A 8 38.81 1.08 1.42
C LYS A 8 38.53 -0.28 2.05
N VAL A 9 38.19 -0.27 3.33
CA VAL A 9 37.71 -1.44 4.05
C VAL A 9 36.25 -1.59 3.63
N ASP A 10 36.00 -2.31 2.53
CA ASP A 10 34.65 -2.75 2.20
C ASP A 10 34.21 -3.64 3.38
N PRO A 11 33.13 -3.30 4.11
CA PRO A 11 32.66 -4.16 5.18
C PRO A 11 32.34 -5.50 4.52
N GLY A 12 33.04 -6.57 4.94
CA GLY A 12 32.99 -7.93 4.38
C GLY A 12 31.64 -8.66 4.52
N TRP A 13 30.56 -7.91 4.33
CA TRP A 13 29.16 -8.30 4.29
C TRP A 13 28.72 -8.80 2.91
N ASN A 14 29.53 -8.58 1.87
CA ASN A 14 29.23 -9.03 0.51
C ASN A 14 30.00 -10.30 0.09
N ASP A 15 30.74 -10.94 1.00
CA ASP A 15 31.32 -12.25 0.72
C ASP A 15 30.30 -13.34 1.07
N PRO A 16 29.73 -14.05 0.08
CA PRO A 16 28.84 -15.16 0.37
C PRO A 16 29.63 -16.26 1.10
N PRO A 17 28.99 -17.00 2.04
CA PRO A 17 29.66 -18.09 2.72
C PRO A 17 30.16 -19.11 1.69
N MET A 18 31.47 -19.36 1.69
CA MET A 18 32.07 -20.44 0.89
C MET A 18 31.55 -21.78 1.42
N LEU A 19 30.52 -22.31 0.77
CA LEU A 19 30.05 -23.67 0.98
C LEU A 19 31.10 -24.66 0.46
N ASN A 20 32.00 -25.10 1.35
CA ASN A 20 32.90 -26.21 1.09
C ASN A 20 32.09 -27.51 1.00
N TYR A 21 31.74 -27.91 -0.22
CA TYR A 21 31.18 -29.24 -0.49
C TYR A 21 32.29 -30.28 -0.38
N ASN A 22 32.49 -30.83 0.81
CA ASN A 22 33.26 -32.07 0.96
C ASN A 22 32.35 -33.24 0.54
N PRO A 23 32.67 -34.02 -0.50
CA PRO A 23 31.85 -35.17 -0.92
C PRO A 23 31.72 -36.25 0.17
N SER A 24 32.55 -36.19 1.21
CA SER A 24 32.49 -37.07 2.39
C SER A 24 31.43 -36.66 3.42
N ASN A 25 30.84 -35.45 3.32
CA ASN A 25 29.76 -35.00 4.20
C ASN A 25 28.56 -34.49 3.38
N PRO A 26 27.74 -35.40 2.82
CA PRO A 26 26.56 -34.99 2.06
C PRO A 26 25.61 -34.17 2.94
N PRO A 27 24.94 -33.15 2.39
CA PRO A 27 23.97 -32.35 3.14
C PRO A 27 22.93 -33.26 3.81
N PRO A 28 22.53 -33.00 5.08
CA PRO A 28 21.47 -33.76 5.72
C PRO A 28 20.25 -33.75 4.81
N LYS A 29 19.76 -34.94 4.41
CA LYS A 29 18.56 -35.06 3.58
C LYS A 29 17.44 -34.30 4.27
N SER A 30 17.12 -33.12 3.73
CA SER A 30 16.02 -32.29 4.21
C SER A 30 14.76 -33.15 4.19
N ARG A 31 14.32 -33.58 5.37
CA ARG A 31 13.05 -34.29 5.55
C ARG A 31 11.96 -33.24 5.38
N ILE A 32 11.71 -32.87 4.12
CA ILE A 32 10.57 -32.07 3.71
C ILE A 32 9.34 -32.92 4.10
N GLY A 33 8.79 -32.65 5.29
CA GLY A 33 7.54 -33.27 5.70
C GLY A 33 6.47 -32.76 4.76
N ASN A 34 5.78 -33.67 4.06
CA ASN A 34 4.65 -33.35 3.19
C ASN A 34 3.64 -32.47 3.95
N LYS A 35 3.69 -31.15 3.77
CA LYS A 35 2.73 -30.16 4.28
C LYS A 35 1.46 -30.17 3.41
N ARG A 36 0.89 -31.36 3.15
CA ARG A 36 -0.46 -31.44 2.58
C ARG A 36 -1.43 -31.12 3.71
N VAL A 37 -1.73 -29.83 3.85
CA VAL A 37 -2.84 -29.34 4.67
C VAL A 37 -4.12 -29.87 4.05
N ALA A 38 -4.76 -30.84 4.70
CA ALA A 38 -6.10 -31.29 4.33
C ALA A 38 -7.12 -30.41 5.05
N PHE A 39 -7.99 -29.75 4.28
CA PHE A 39 -9.15 -29.04 4.84
C PHE A 39 -10.18 -30.08 5.34
N PRO A 40 -10.74 -29.91 6.55
CA PRO A 40 -11.78 -30.81 7.04
C PRO A 40 -13.08 -30.56 6.28
N LEU A 41 -13.56 -31.57 5.56
CA LEU A 41 -14.93 -31.62 5.07
C LEU A 41 -15.83 -32.04 6.23
N ASN A 42 -16.65 -31.09 6.68
CA ASN A 42 -17.74 -31.18 7.65
C ASN A 42 -17.99 -32.56 8.31
N GLY A 43 -17.49 -32.72 9.53
CA GLY A 43 -17.85 -33.81 10.43
C GLY A 43 -17.92 -33.30 11.87
N THR A 44 -19.15 -33.17 12.38
CA THR A 44 -19.49 -32.74 13.73
C THR A 44 -18.89 -33.66 14.79
N ILE A 45 -17.84 -33.25 15.50
CA ILE A 45 -17.53 -33.69 16.87
C ILE A 45 -16.75 -32.57 17.61
N SER A 46 -17.33 -32.08 18.70
CA SER A 46 -16.65 -31.35 19.79
C SER A 46 -16.87 -32.14 21.10
N PRO A 47 -16.11 -31.95 22.20
CA PRO A 47 -14.99 -31.03 22.41
C PRO A 47 -13.73 -31.71 23.01
N ALA A 48 -12.54 -31.36 22.54
CA ALA A 48 -11.31 -31.53 23.32
C ALA A 48 -10.74 -30.13 23.59
N SER A 49 -10.84 -29.73 24.85
CA SER A 49 -10.36 -28.45 25.36
C SER A 49 -8.83 -28.44 25.35
N ALA A 50 -8.25 -27.88 24.29
CA ALA A 50 -6.88 -27.39 24.29
C ALA A 50 -6.89 -26.07 23.54
N THR A 51 -7.14 -24.99 24.26
CA THR A 51 -6.93 -23.63 23.77
C THR A 51 -5.47 -23.49 23.34
N PRO A 52 -5.18 -23.22 22.06
CA PRO A 52 -3.84 -22.81 21.67
C PRO A 52 -3.57 -21.43 22.27
N GLU A 53 -2.49 -21.29 23.05
CA GLU A 53 -2.00 -19.99 23.48
C GLU A 53 -1.71 -19.14 22.24
N LEU A 54 -2.53 -18.11 22.02
CA LEU A 54 -2.27 -17.07 21.03
C LEU A 54 -1.03 -16.32 21.51
N HIS A 55 0.09 -16.53 20.83
CA HIS A 55 1.27 -15.69 20.93
C HIS A 55 0.85 -14.21 20.84
N PRO A 56 1.50 -13.28 21.56
CA PRO A 56 1.15 -11.87 21.51
C PRO A 56 1.19 -11.41 20.06
N SER A 57 0.00 -11.08 19.56
CA SER A 57 -0.23 -10.53 18.23
C SER A 57 0.69 -9.33 18.06
N ALA A 58 1.55 -9.36 17.03
CA ALA A 58 2.31 -8.19 16.65
C ALA A 58 1.35 -7.00 16.55
N PRO A 59 1.75 -5.80 17.04
CA PRO A 59 0.88 -4.64 16.98
C PRO A 59 0.41 -4.46 15.53
N PRO A 60 -0.89 -4.23 15.29
CA PRO A 60 -1.40 -4.02 13.95
C PRO A 60 -0.57 -2.91 13.30
N LEU A 61 -0.12 -3.18 12.07
CA LEU A 61 0.61 -2.18 11.29
C LEU A 61 -0.21 -0.88 11.28
N PRO A 62 0.41 0.29 11.50
CA PRO A 62 -0.30 1.54 11.43
C PRO A 62 -0.94 1.64 10.05
N VAL A 63 -2.27 1.74 10.04
CA VAL A 63 -3.02 1.99 8.82
C VAL A 63 -2.49 3.31 8.27
N PRO A 64 -2.07 3.40 7.00
CA PRO A 64 -1.61 4.65 6.44
C PRO A 64 -2.73 5.68 6.60
N ASP A 65 -2.46 6.70 7.42
CA ASP A 65 -3.43 7.73 7.74
C ASP A 65 -3.60 8.60 6.49
N PHE A 66 -4.57 8.22 5.65
CA PHE A 66 -4.99 9.04 4.52
C PHE A 66 -5.75 10.22 5.10
N THR A 67 -5.02 11.21 5.59
CA THR A 67 -5.60 12.46 6.07
C THR A 67 -6.20 13.25 4.90
N ASN A 68 -7.13 14.14 5.21
CA ASN A 68 -7.74 15.01 4.19
C ASN A 68 -6.68 15.88 3.50
N GLU A 69 -5.65 16.31 4.23
CA GLU A 69 -4.51 17.07 3.67
C GLU A 69 -3.72 16.24 2.64
N HIS A 70 -3.44 14.96 2.92
CA HIS A 70 -2.79 14.11 1.93
C HIS A 70 -3.64 13.90 0.68
N THR A 71 -4.96 13.83 0.84
CA THR A 71 -5.88 13.71 -0.31
C THR A 71 -5.79 14.96 -1.19
N LYS A 72 -5.79 16.14 -0.56
CA LYS A 72 -5.67 17.44 -1.22
C LYS A 72 -4.37 17.54 -2.02
N GLU A 73 -3.22 17.25 -1.42
CA GLU A 73 -1.91 17.29 -2.09
C GLU A 73 -1.83 16.34 -3.30
N HIS A 74 -2.39 15.13 -3.18
CA HIS A 74 -2.39 14.18 -4.30
C HIS A 74 -3.25 14.68 -5.45
N LEU A 75 -4.44 15.23 -5.15
CA LEU A 75 -5.32 15.80 -6.17
C LEU A 75 -4.69 17.01 -6.84
N GLU A 76 -4.01 17.87 -6.08
CA GLU A 76 -3.29 19.04 -6.60
C GLU A 76 -2.28 18.67 -7.69
N LYS A 77 -1.55 17.56 -7.49
CA LYS A 77 -0.57 17.06 -8.47
C LYS A 77 -1.21 16.57 -9.77
N LEU A 78 -2.47 16.15 -9.74
CA LEU A 78 -3.18 15.66 -10.94
C LEU A 78 -3.70 16.79 -11.82
N PHE A 79 -3.93 17.98 -11.25
CA PHE A 79 -4.39 19.10 -12.04
C PHE A 79 -3.25 19.63 -12.91
N SER A 80 -3.47 19.58 -14.23
CA SER A 80 -2.57 20.15 -15.23
C SER A 80 -2.73 21.68 -15.39
N SER A 81 -3.84 22.25 -14.91
CA SER A 81 -4.21 23.66 -15.09
C SER A 81 -4.26 24.38 -13.75
N ASP A 82 -3.56 25.50 -13.63
CA ASP A 82 -3.59 26.40 -12.47
C ASP A 82 -5.00 26.92 -12.16
N LYS A 83 -5.84 27.10 -13.20
CA LYS A 83 -7.23 27.53 -13.01
C LYS A 83 -8.03 26.47 -12.24
N SER A 84 -7.84 25.21 -12.58
CA SER A 84 -8.55 24.08 -11.98
C SER A 84 -8.05 23.83 -10.55
N ARG A 85 -6.76 24.04 -10.27
CA ARG A 85 -6.20 24.07 -8.91
C ARG A 85 -6.87 25.13 -8.04
N LYS A 86 -6.92 26.38 -8.50
CA LYS A 86 -7.54 27.49 -7.74
C LYS A 86 -9.03 27.24 -7.47
N ASN A 87 -9.77 26.74 -8.46
CA ASN A 87 -11.17 26.36 -8.29
C ASN A 87 -11.34 25.25 -7.26
N PHE A 88 -10.48 24.23 -7.29
CA PHE A 88 -10.49 23.15 -6.32
C PHE A 88 -10.22 23.67 -4.90
N HIS A 89 -9.21 24.52 -4.69
CA HIS A 89 -8.93 25.12 -3.38
C HIS A 89 -10.11 25.90 -2.82
N GLN A 90 -10.74 26.75 -3.65
CA GLN A 90 -11.91 27.53 -3.23
C GLN A 90 -13.06 26.64 -2.76
N ILE A 91 -13.25 25.50 -3.42
CA ILE A 91 -14.28 24.52 -3.08
C ILE A 91 -13.86 23.68 -1.86
N TRP A 92 -12.58 23.36 -1.73
CA TRP A 92 -12.04 22.56 -0.62
C TRP A 92 -12.11 23.30 0.72
N ASP A 93 -11.92 24.62 0.70
CA ASP A 93 -12.06 25.48 1.88
C ASP A 93 -13.54 25.77 2.23
N SER A 94 -14.47 25.38 1.35
CA SER A 94 -15.91 25.48 1.60
C SER A 94 -16.43 24.25 2.36
N ASP A 95 -17.63 24.37 2.95
CA ASP A 95 -18.27 23.25 3.63
C ASP A 95 -18.77 22.21 2.61
N LEU A 96 -17.93 21.20 2.37
CA LEU A 96 -18.21 20.11 1.45
C LEU A 96 -18.94 18.96 2.16
N PRO A 97 -19.92 18.31 1.48
CA PRO A 97 -20.57 17.12 2.02
C PRO A 97 -19.56 16.02 2.37
N ASP A 98 -19.78 15.30 3.46
CA ASP A 98 -18.87 14.22 3.88
C ASP A 98 -18.79 13.10 2.84
N GLU A 99 -19.91 12.80 2.17
CA GLU A 99 -19.94 11.83 1.06
C GLU A 99 -19.04 12.27 -0.10
N PHE A 100 -19.01 13.57 -0.41
CA PHE A 100 -18.14 14.11 -1.44
C PHE A 100 -16.65 13.97 -1.08
N LYS A 101 -16.29 14.33 0.16
CA LYS A 101 -14.92 14.19 0.68
C LYS A 101 -14.49 12.72 0.66
N LYS A 102 -15.39 11.81 1.03
CA LYS A 102 -15.16 10.37 1.00
C LYS A 102 -14.90 9.86 -0.42
N SER A 103 -15.74 10.23 -1.39
CA SER A 103 -15.53 9.81 -2.78
C SER A 103 -14.25 10.39 -3.39
N LEU A 104 -13.88 11.63 -3.05
CA LEU A 104 -12.58 12.19 -3.45
C LEU A 104 -11.40 11.45 -2.83
N ARG A 105 -11.50 11.05 -1.56
CA ARG A 105 -10.48 10.24 -0.89
C ARG A 105 -10.34 8.87 -1.58
N LEU A 106 -11.44 8.21 -1.88
CA LEU A 106 -11.43 6.91 -2.58
C LEU A 106 -10.83 7.03 -3.99
N MET A 107 -11.15 8.12 -4.71
CA MET A 107 -10.54 8.41 -6.01
C MET A 107 -9.02 8.60 -5.88
N ALA A 108 -8.56 9.41 -4.91
CA ALA A 108 -7.13 9.61 -4.67
C ALA A 108 -6.42 8.31 -4.27
N GLU A 109 -7.03 7.48 -3.43
CA GLU A 109 -6.49 6.18 -3.03
C GLU A 109 -6.36 5.23 -4.23
N CYS A 110 -7.35 5.19 -5.11
CA CYS A 110 -7.28 4.42 -6.36
C CYS A 110 -6.07 4.85 -7.20
N LEU A 111 -5.80 6.16 -7.28
CA LEU A 111 -4.67 6.68 -8.04
C LEU A 111 -3.32 6.33 -7.41
N VAL A 112 -3.21 6.39 -6.08
CA VAL A 112 -2.00 5.94 -5.36
C VAL A 112 -1.74 4.45 -5.60
N LYS A 113 -2.80 3.64 -5.68
CA LYS A 113 -2.72 2.20 -6.01
C LYS A 113 -2.57 1.93 -7.52
N ASN A 114 -2.39 2.97 -8.35
CA ASN A 114 -2.33 2.88 -9.81
C ASN A 114 -3.57 2.21 -10.45
N ASN A 115 -4.71 2.23 -9.75
CA ASN A 115 -5.99 1.72 -10.22
C ASN A 115 -6.75 2.82 -10.97
N ARG A 116 -6.41 3.03 -12.24
CA ARG A 116 -7.04 4.05 -13.09
C ARG A 116 -8.53 3.83 -13.31
N LEU A 117 -8.97 2.57 -13.41
CA LEU A 117 -10.38 2.24 -13.60
C LEU A 117 -11.21 2.62 -12.39
N GLY A 118 -10.73 2.31 -11.18
CA GLY A 118 -11.38 2.71 -9.93
C GLY A 118 -11.45 4.22 -9.77
N ALA A 119 -10.38 4.93 -10.13
CA ALA A 119 -10.36 6.39 -10.10
C ALA A 119 -11.37 7.00 -11.09
N GLU A 120 -11.50 6.45 -12.30
CA GLU A 120 -12.48 6.93 -13.27
C GLU A 120 -13.92 6.65 -12.81
N ILE A 121 -14.19 5.50 -12.19
CA ILE A 121 -15.52 5.20 -11.61
C ILE A 121 -15.90 6.26 -10.57
N HIS A 122 -15.01 6.56 -9.62
CA HIS A 122 -15.28 7.57 -8.60
C HIS A 122 -15.35 8.99 -9.18
N LYS A 123 -14.57 9.30 -10.22
CA LYS A 123 -14.69 10.56 -10.95
C LYS A 123 -16.07 10.71 -11.61
N GLN A 124 -16.57 9.66 -12.26
CA GLN A 124 -17.90 9.68 -12.88
C GLN A 124 -19.00 9.81 -11.82
N GLU A 125 -18.87 9.10 -10.70
CA GLU A 125 -19.78 9.22 -9.55
C GLU A 125 -19.83 10.65 -8.99
N LEU A 126 -18.66 11.30 -8.83
CA LEU A 126 -18.59 12.71 -8.42
C LEU A 126 -19.23 13.65 -9.45
N LEU A 127 -19.07 13.38 -10.75
CA LEU A 127 -19.68 14.17 -11.82
C LEU A 127 -21.19 13.96 -11.96
N THR A 128 -21.73 12.81 -11.56
CA THR A 128 -23.16 12.54 -11.59
C THR A 128 -23.87 13.10 -10.36
N VAL A 129 -23.33 12.85 -9.17
CA VAL A 129 -23.95 13.27 -7.90
C VAL A 129 -23.70 14.76 -7.62
N HIS A 130 -22.45 15.21 -7.80
CA HIS A 130 -22.00 16.55 -7.43
C HIS A 130 -21.54 17.37 -8.64
N LYS A 131 -22.25 17.23 -9.77
CA LYS A 131 -21.95 17.89 -11.05
C LYS A 131 -21.57 19.36 -10.90
N LYS A 132 -22.41 20.15 -10.22
CA LYS A 132 -22.23 21.61 -10.06
C LYS A 132 -20.91 21.98 -9.37
N LEU A 133 -20.42 21.13 -8.46
CA LEU A 133 -19.18 21.36 -7.71
C LEU A 133 -17.96 20.92 -8.52
N CYS A 134 -18.05 19.81 -9.25
CA CYS A 134 -16.91 19.22 -9.96
C CYS A 134 -16.68 19.77 -11.37
N GLU A 135 -17.72 20.26 -12.05
CA GLU A 135 -17.68 20.52 -13.48
C GLU A 135 -16.61 21.55 -13.91
N ASN A 136 -16.23 22.46 -12.99
CA ASN A 136 -15.32 23.57 -13.26
C ASN A 136 -13.83 23.24 -13.07
N TRP A 137 -13.51 22.08 -12.52
CA TRP A 137 -12.11 21.70 -12.20
C TRP A 137 -11.80 20.23 -12.48
N LEU A 138 -12.77 19.33 -12.31
CA LEU A 138 -12.56 17.88 -12.45
C LEU A 138 -12.46 17.44 -13.92
N LYS A 139 -12.94 18.25 -14.87
CA LYS A 139 -12.81 17.99 -16.33
C LYS A 139 -11.36 17.96 -16.80
N ASP A 140 -10.49 18.73 -16.16
CA ASP A 140 -9.09 18.85 -16.55
C ASP A 140 -8.19 17.78 -15.91
N VAL A 141 -8.76 16.94 -15.03
CA VAL A 141 -8.05 15.83 -14.41
C VAL A 141 -7.92 14.67 -15.39
N LYS A 142 -6.66 14.35 -15.70
CA LYS A 142 -6.29 13.21 -16.55
C LYS A 142 -5.59 12.14 -15.69
N PHE A 143 -5.89 10.87 -15.96
CA PHE A 143 -5.36 9.71 -15.24
C PHE A 143 -4.43 8.85 -16.12
#